data_AF-A0A7X6GVR4-F1
#
_entry.id   AF-A0A7X6GVR4-F1
#
_cell.length_a   1.000
_cell.length_b   1.000
_cell.length_c   1.000
_cell.angle_alpha   90.00
_cell.angle_beta   90.00
_cell.angle_gamma   90.00
#
_symmetry.space_group_name_H-M   'P 1'
#
loop_
_entity.id
_entity.type
_entity.pdbx_description
1 polymer ?
#
loop_
_entity_poly.entity_id
_entity_poly.type
_entity_poly.pdbx_seq_one_letter_code
_entity_poly.pdbx_strand_id
1 'polypeptide(L)' 'MGDHSHKQGEMDITEQEKTFAGFMRMSVNVAIVCLLILVFLAIFAR' A
#
# COMPACT_ATOMS: atom_id res chain seq x y z
N MET A 1 16.39 -30.34 17.22
CA MET A 1 15.38 -30.11 16.15
C MET A 1 14.04 -30.56 16.72
N GLY A 2 13.04 -29.75 17.00
CA GLY A 2 12.61 -28.50 16.37
C GLY A 2 11.17 -28.69 15.89
N ASP A 3 10.29 -29.25 16.74
CA ASP A 3 8.92 -29.60 16.38
C ASP A 3 8.02 -28.37 16.58
N HIS A 4 8.16 -27.40 15.68
CA HIS A 4 7.19 -26.32 15.60
C HIS A 4 6.17 -26.72 14.54
N SER A 5 5.06 -27.31 14.99
CA SER A 5 3.94 -27.74 14.15
C SER A 5 3.18 -26.53 13.58
N HIS A 6 3.86 -25.66 12.83
CA HIS A 6 3.22 -24.61 12.07
C HIS A 6 2.50 -25.25 10.88
N LYS A 7 1.17 -25.30 10.93
CA LYS A 7 0.38 -25.75 9.79
C LYS A 7 0.42 -24.66 8.71
N GLN A 8 0.93 -25.03 7.54
CA GLN A 8 1.01 -24.13 6.40
C GLN A 8 -0.38 -23.58 6.06
N GLY A 9 -0.51 -22.25 6.00
CA GLY A 9 -1.77 -21.57 5.65
C GLY A 9 -2.70 -21.27 6.83
N GLU A 10 -2.39 -21.72 8.05
CA GLU A 10 -3.16 -21.37 9.26
C GLU A 10 -2.54 -20.19 10.05
N MET A 11 -1.50 -19.56 9.49
CA MET A 11 -0.89 -18.38 10.11
C MET A 11 -1.87 -17.20 10.04
N ASP A 12 -2.06 -16.51 11.16
CA ASP A 12 -2.82 -15.26 11.21
C ASP A 12 -2.14 -14.19 10.34
N ILE A 13 -2.90 -13.65 9.39
CA ILE A 13 -2.46 -12.64 8.43
C ILE A 13 -3.11 -11.26 8.63
N THR A 14 -3.79 -11.04 9.76
CA THR A 14 -4.57 -9.81 10.02
C THR A 14 -3.73 -8.54 9.86
N GLU A 15 -2.49 -8.55 10.34
CA GLU A 15 -1.59 -7.39 10.23
C GLU A 15 -1.11 -7.14 8.80
N GLN A 16 -0.92 -8.20 8.01
CA GLN A 16 -0.52 -8.15 6.61
C GLN A 16 -1.64 -7.57 5.75
N GLU A 17 -2.88 -8.03 5.98
CA GLU A 17 -4.08 -7.48 5.31
C GLU A 17 -4.27 -6.00 5.61
N LYS A 18 -4.15 -5.61 6.89
CA LYS A 18 -4.23 -4.21 7.33
C LYS A 18 -3.13 -3.36 6.70
N THR A 19 -1.91 -3.89 6.63
CA THR A 19 -0.77 -3.21 6.00
C THR A 19 -1.03 -3.03 4.50
N PHE A 20 -1.55 -4.04 3.82
CA PHE A 20 -1.89 -3.97 2.40
C PHE A 20 -3.00 -2.93 2.13
N ALA A 21 -4.05 -2.91 2.95
CA ALA A 21 -5.09 -1.88 2.85
C ALA A 21 -4.51 -0.46 3.07
N GLY A 22 -3.61 -0.31 4.03
CA GLY A 22 -2.87 0.93 4.27
C GLY A 22 -2.02 1.35 3.07
N PHE A 23 -1.26 0.40 2.50
CA PHE A 23 -0.44 0.60 1.31
C PHE A 23 -1.28 1.07 0.12
N MET A 24 -2.38 0.37 -0.18
CA MET A 24 -3.27 0.74 -1.29
C MET A 24 -3.83 2.16 -1.13
N ARG A 25 -4.24 2.54 0.09
CA ARG A 25 -4.71 3.91 0.37
C ARG A 25 -3.60 4.95 0.16
N MET A 26 -2.37 4.65 0.60
CA MET A 26 -1.22 5.52 0.35
C MET A 26 -0.92 5.65 -1.15
N SER A 27 -0.91 4.54 -1.89
CA SER A 27 -0.64 4.54 -3.33
C SER A 27 -1.63 5.41 -4.11
N VAL A 28 -2.93 5.30 -3.80
CA VAL A 28 -3.97 6.14 -4.42
C VAL A 28 -3.74 7.62 -4.10
N ASN A 29 -3.45 7.95 -2.85
CA ASN A 29 -3.20 9.34 -2.45
C ASN A 29 -1.96 9.92 -3.16
N VAL A 30 -0.87 9.14 -3.27
CA VAL A 30 0.34 9.56 -3.99
C VAL A 30 0.03 9.78 -5.46
N ALA A 31 -0.69 8.87 -6.11
CA ALA A 31 -1.07 9.01 -7.51
C ALA A 31 -1.89 10.29 -7.75
N ILE A 32 -2.87 10.58 -6.89
CA ILE A 32 -3.67 11.81 -6.96
C ILE A 32 -2.77 13.05 -6.81
N VAL A 33 -1.87 13.06 -5.82
CA VAL A 33 -0.95 14.20 -5.60
C VAL A 33 -0.05 14.42 -6.83
N CYS A 34 0.51 13.37 -7.41
CA CYS A 34 1.31 13.48 -8.63
C CYS A 34 0.49 14.08 -9.79
N LEU A 35 -0.74 13.61 -10.00
CA LEU A 35 -1.62 14.17 -11.04
C LEU A 35 -1.97 15.63 -10.79
N LEU A 36 -2.27 16.01 -9.54
CA LEU A 36 -2.53 17.40 -9.17
C LEU A 36 -1.32 18.29 -9.46
N ILE A 37 -0.11 17.84 -9.11
CA ILE A 37 1.13 18.57 -9.41
C ILE A 37 1.32 18.72 -10.92
N LEU A 38 1.14 17.64 -11.69
CA LEU A 38 1.28 17.69 -13.15
C LEU A 38 0.29 18.65 -13.79
N VAL A 39 -0.98 18.63 -13.38
CA VAL A 39 -2.02 19.56 -13.87
C VAL A 39 -1.69 20.99 -13.47
N PHE A 40 -1.26 21.21 -12.23
CA PHE A 40 -0.83 22.53 -11.77
C PHE A 40 0.33 23.07 -12.60
N LEU A 41 1.39 22.28 -12.81
CA LEU A 41 2.53 22.68 -13.65
C LEU A 41 2.09 22.94 -15.10
N ALA A 42 1.20 22.12 -15.67
CA ALA A 42 0.72 22.32 -17.03
C ALA A 42 -0.05 23.65 -17.22
N ILE A 43 -0.79 24.09 -16.21
CA ILE A 43 -1.59 25.33 -16.27
C ILE A 43 -0.74 26.56 -15.91
N PHE A 44 0.09 26.46 -14.87
CA PHE A 44 0.77 27.62 -14.28
C PHE A 44 2.25 27.76 -14.68
N ALA A 45 2.91 26.70 -15.14
CA ALA A 45 4.31 26.75 -15.58
C ALA A 45 4.47 26.89 -17.11
N ARG A 46 3.38 27.18 -17.83
CA ARG A 46 3.40 27.69 -19.21
C ARG A 46 3.71 29.18 -19.21
#